data_AF-A0A1V0Q148-F1
#
_entry.id   AF-A0A1V0Q148-F1
#
_cell.length_a   1.000
_cell.length_b   1.000
_cell.length_c   1.000
_cell.angle_alpha   90.00
_cell.angle_beta   90.00
_cell.angle_gamma   90.00
#
_symmetry.space_group_name_H-M   'P 1'
#
loop_
_entity.id
_entity.type
_entity.pdbx_description
1 polymer ?
#
loop_
_entity_poly.entity_id
_entity_poly.type
_entity_poly.pdbx_seq_one_letter_code
_entity_poly.pdbx_strand_id
1 'polypeptide(L)'
;MKQPLKVLCVCAGLAGLATAASAANIEAPLPDNAYITMGGLDWAWAYPYNSDHSGFDLSYQSAYGWRLATADELLSAPSPSDFIFDGANVPLGGTDPISGATFHVVDALLTGDAACATPYFSSGSWNHCDWGDAPGNLGPEGPWWGQPGAETYAELLVVRVAADIPVPAGLGLLITGLGALVGMKHRRKAS
;
A
#
# COMPACT_ATOMS: atom_id res chain seq x y z
N MET A 1 62.53 43.88 12.95
CA MET A 1 61.83 43.27 11.79
C MET A 1 61.26 41.93 12.23
N LYS A 2 59.94 41.77 12.22
CA LYS A 2 59.23 40.58 12.72
C LYS A 2 59.02 39.61 11.54
N GLN A 3 59.46 38.35 11.67
CA GLN A 3 59.15 37.31 10.68
C GLN A 3 57.77 36.70 10.99
N PRO A 4 56.92 36.44 9.98
CA PRO A 4 55.63 35.80 10.20
C PRO A 4 55.75 34.27 10.30
N LEU A 5 55.05 33.72 11.28
CA LEU A 5 54.87 32.30 11.55
C LEU A 5 54.13 31.63 10.37
N LYS A 6 54.73 30.61 9.75
CA LYS A 6 54.07 29.80 8.71
C LYS A 6 53.11 28.83 9.38
N VAL A 7 51.81 29.09 9.26
CA VAL A 7 50.75 28.15 9.66
C VAL A 7 50.64 27.07 8.58
N LEU A 8 50.96 25.83 8.94
CA LEU A 8 50.78 24.66 8.10
C LEU A 8 49.33 24.16 8.30
N CYS A 9 48.43 24.48 7.37
CA CYS A 9 47.10 23.87 7.32
C CYS A 9 47.22 22.42 6.85
N VAL A 10 47.06 21.48 7.78
CA VAL A 10 46.85 20.06 7.46
C VAL A 10 45.35 19.87 7.17
N CYS A 11 44.98 19.82 5.90
CA CYS A 11 43.66 19.34 5.48
C CYS A 11 43.67 17.81 5.49
N ALA A 12 43.28 17.20 6.61
CA ALA A 12 42.98 15.77 6.65
C ALA A 12 41.65 15.54 5.91
N GLY A 13 41.74 15.14 4.64
CA GLY A 13 40.59 14.74 3.84
C GLY A 13 40.01 13.43 4.36
N LEU A 14 38.90 13.49 5.09
CA LEU A 14 38.01 12.34 5.28
C LEU A 14 37.29 12.09 3.95
N ALA A 15 37.90 11.28 3.09
CA ALA A 15 37.18 10.62 2.01
C ALA A 15 36.31 9.52 2.65
N GLY A 16 35.11 9.90 3.09
CA GLY A 16 34.09 8.94 3.51
C GLY A 16 33.71 8.07 2.32
N LEU A 17 33.86 6.76 2.47
CA LEU A 17 33.30 5.77 1.55
C LEU A 17 31.78 5.97 1.53
N ALA A 18 31.26 6.58 0.46
CA ALA A 18 29.83 6.62 0.21
C ALA A 18 29.40 5.20 -0.20
N THR A 19 28.98 4.39 0.77
CA THR A 19 28.21 3.17 0.47
C THR A 19 26.88 3.63 -0.13
N ALA A 20 26.57 3.20 -1.35
CA ALA A 20 25.26 3.40 -1.93
C ALA A 20 24.22 2.79 -0.97
N ALA A 21 23.38 3.63 -0.37
CA ALA A 21 22.24 3.15 0.40
C ALA A 21 21.25 2.55 -0.62
N SER A 22 21.08 1.23 -0.58
CA SER A 22 19.96 0.57 -1.23
C SER A 22 18.82 0.53 -0.21
N ALA A 23 17.66 1.08 -0.54
CA ALA A 23 16.49 0.95 0.30
C ALA A 23 16.04 -0.53 0.24
N ALA A 24 16.10 -1.22 1.38
CA ALA A 24 15.56 -2.57 1.49
C ALA A 24 14.02 -2.52 1.52
N ASN A 25 13.38 -3.65 1.23
CA ASN A 25 11.95 -3.81 1.43
C ASN A 25 11.56 -3.52 2.87
N ILE A 26 10.33 -3.05 3.07
CA ILE A 26 9.75 -2.98 4.41
C ILE A 26 9.31 -4.38 4.83
N GLU A 27 10.14 -5.00 5.67
CA GLU A 27 9.87 -6.28 6.33
C GLU A 27 8.96 -6.08 7.56
N ALA A 28 7.73 -5.61 7.32
CA ALA A 28 6.67 -5.49 8.32
C ALA A 28 5.34 -5.97 7.72
N PRO A 29 4.38 -6.43 8.55
CA PRO A 29 3.03 -6.74 8.05
C PRO A 29 2.45 -5.53 7.29
N LEU A 30 1.79 -5.79 6.16
CA LEU A 30 1.05 -4.74 5.45
C LEU A 30 0.02 -4.09 6.39
N PRO A 31 0.01 -2.75 6.53
CA PRO A 31 -0.98 -2.06 7.33
C PRO A 31 -2.34 -2.06 6.62
N ASP A 32 -3.42 -2.05 7.42
CA ASP A 32 -4.80 -2.15 6.94
C ASP A 32 -5.23 -1.01 6.00
N ASN A 33 -4.48 0.09 5.95
CA ASN A 33 -4.73 1.22 5.06
C ASN A 33 -3.88 1.23 3.77
N ALA A 34 -3.09 0.18 3.52
CA ALA A 34 -2.32 0.00 2.29
C ALA A 34 -2.92 -1.06 1.35
N TYR A 35 -4.10 -1.60 1.67
CA TYR A 35 -4.83 -2.55 0.83
C TYR A 35 -6.34 -2.34 0.97
N ILE A 36 -7.11 -3.00 0.12
CA ILE A 36 -8.58 -3.04 0.20
C ILE A 36 -9.09 -4.47 0.27
N THR A 37 -10.31 -4.68 0.77
CA THR A 37 -10.95 -6.00 0.80
C THR A 37 -12.12 -6.03 -0.18
N MET A 38 -12.07 -6.93 -1.17
CA MET A 38 -13.12 -7.09 -2.18
C MET A 38 -13.21 -8.56 -2.62
N GLY A 39 -14.44 -9.09 -2.68
CA GLY A 39 -14.67 -10.45 -3.19
C GLY A 39 -14.08 -11.58 -2.31
N GLY A 40 -13.87 -11.33 -1.01
CA GLY A 40 -13.24 -12.29 -0.09
C GLY A 40 -11.71 -12.32 -0.16
N LEU A 41 -11.10 -11.39 -0.90
CA LEU A 41 -9.66 -11.21 -0.99
C LEU A 41 -9.28 -9.82 -0.48
N ASP A 42 -8.12 -9.75 0.17
CA ASP A 42 -7.42 -8.48 0.33
C ASP A 42 -6.56 -8.25 -0.92
N TRP A 43 -6.62 -7.04 -1.48
CA TRP A 43 -5.94 -6.61 -2.69
C TRP A 43 -4.98 -5.48 -2.34
N ALA A 44 -3.69 -5.67 -2.62
CA ALA A 44 -2.68 -4.64 -2.45
C ALA A 44 -2.05 -4.29 -3.78
N TRP A 45 -1.90 -2.99 -4.02
CA TRP A 45 -1.23 -2.45 -5.20
C TRP A 45 0.27 -2.47 -4.99
N ALA A 46 0.98 -3.27 -5.79
CA ALA A 46 2.40 -3.56 -5.63
C ALA A 46 3.13 -3.43 -6.96
N TYR A 47 3.91 -2.37 -7.13
CA TYR A 47 4.77 -2.11 -8.29
C TYR A 47 6.25 -2.35 -7.95
N PRO A 48 7.16 -2.65 -8.90
CA PRO A 48 6.91 -3.07 -10.27
C PRO A 48 6.69 -4.58 -10.40
N TYR A 49 6.04 -5.00 -11.47
CA TYR A 49 6.22 -6.37 -11.97
C TYR A 49 6.53 -6.40 -13.47
N ASN A 50 7.75 -6.83 -13.76
CA ASN A 50 7.95 -7.94 -14.69
C ASN A 50 9.08 -8.81 -14.11
N SER A 51 9.12 -10.08 -14.49
CA SER A 51 10.13 -11.05 -14.03
C SER A 51 11.58 -10.66 -14.38
N ASP A 52 11.77 -9.61 -15.18
CA ASP A 52 13.07 -9.07 -15.56
C ASP A 52 13.50 -7.87 -14.68
N HIS A 53 12.63 -7.34 -13.81
CA HIS A 53 12.96 -6.24 -12.91
C HIS A 53 13.43 -6.79 -11.56
N SER A 54 14.73 -6.64 -11.31
CA SER A 54 15.31 -6.82 -9.98
C SER A 54 14.61 -5.89 -8.98
N GLY A 55 14.09 -6.43 -7.90
CA GLY A 55 13.64 -5.61 -6.76
C GLY A 55 12.34 -6.07 -6.13
N PHE A 56 11.47 -6.76 -6.89
CA PHE A 56 10.23 -7.33 -6.36
C PHE A 56 10.51 -8.62 -5.57
N ASP A 57 9.94 -8.71 -4.37
CA ASP A 57 10.16 -9.79 -3.42
C ASP A 57 8.89 -10.06 -2.58
N LEU A 58 8.41 -11.29 -2.66
CA LEU A 58 7.30 -11.80 -1.85
C LEU A 58 7.77 -12.57 -0.62
N SER A 59 9.07 -12.77 -0.41
CA SER A 59 9.62 -13.66 0.60
C SER A 59 9.09 -13.36 2.00
N TYR A 60 9.10 -12.09 2.41
CA TYR A 60 8.57 -11.66 3.69
C TYR A 60 7.03 -11.72 3.74
N GLN A 61 6.35 -11.15 2.73
CA GLN A 61 4.90 -11.00 2.75
C GLN A 61 4.14 -12.32 2.56
N SER A 62 4.77 -13.32 1.94
CA SER A 62 4.19 -14.65 1.77
C SER A 62 3.91 -15.36 3.10
N ALA A 63 4.66 -15.04 4.17
CA ALA A 63 4.39 -15.53 5.51
C ALA A 63 3.04 -15.04 6.07
N TYR A 64 2.51 -13.94 5.51
CA TYR A 64 1.20 -13.36 5.83
C TYR A 64 0.12 -13.72 4.79
N GLY A 65 0.43 -14.67 3.90
CA GLY A 65 -0.50 -15.18 2.88
C GLY A 65 -0.56 -14.36 1.59
N TRP A 66 0.25 -13.31 1.45
CA TRP A 66 0.31 -12.52 0.22
C TRP A 66 0.97 -13.31 -0.91
N ARG A 67 0.39 -13.22 -2.09
CA ARG A 67 0.87 -13.84 -3.32
C ARG A 67 0.44 -13.04 -4.54
N LEU A 68 1.02 -13.36 -5.69
CA LEU A 68 0.49 -12.86 -6.96
C LEU A 68 -0.98 -13.28 -7.14
N ALA A 69 -1.78 -12.36 -7.66
CA ALA A 69 -3.12 -12.68 -8.12
C ALA A 69 -3.05 -13.68 -9.29
N THR A 70 -3.98 -14.62 -9.31
CA THR A 70 -4.16 -15.53 -10.45
C THR A 70 -4.92 -14.84 -11.57
N ALA A 71 -4.82 -15.38 -12.80
CA ALA A 71 -5.57 -14.85 -13.94
C ALA A 71 -7.09 -14.81 -13.70
N ASP A 72 -7.65 -15.84 -13.03
CA ASP A 72 -9.08 -15.91 -12.72
C ASP A 72 -9.49 -14.89 -11.66
N GLU A 73 -8.66 -14.66 -10.64
CA GLU A 73 -8.91 -13.62 -9.64
C GLU A 73 -8.87 -12.23 -10.27
N LEU A 74 -7.93 -12.00 -11.19
CA LEU A 74 -7.81 -10.72 -11.89
C LEU A 74 -9.06 -10.39 -12.72
N LEU A 75 -9.88 -11.37 -13.14
CA LEU A 75 -11.16 -11.09 -13.79
C LEU A 75 -12.15 -10.33 -12.88
N SER A 76 -11.93 -10.40 -11.57
CA SER A 76 -12.69 -9.67 -10.53
C SER A 76 -11.82 -8.67 -9.79
N ALA A 77 -10.70 -8.24 -10.39
CA ALA A 77 -9.81 -7.27 -9.78
C ALA A 77 -10.52 -5.93 -9.52
N PRO A 78 -10.17 -5.24 -8.43
CA PRO A 78 -10.61 -3.87 -8.21
C PRO A 78 -10.13 -2.94 -9.32
N SER A 79 -10.85 -1.85 -9.53
CA SER A 79 -10.37 -0.70 -10.29
C SER A 79 -9.40 0.13 -9.44
N PRO A 80 -8.53 0.95 -10.05
CA PRO A 80 -7.69 1.89 -9.31
C PRO A 80 -8.47 2.81 -8.38
N SER A 81 -9.66 3.24 -8.80
CA SER A 81 -10.53 4.11 -7.99
C SER A 81 -11.01 3.45 -6.70
N ASP A 82 -11.04 2.12 -6.62
CA ASP A 82 -11.42 1.40 -5.39
C ASP A 82 -10.34 1.51 -4.31
N PHE A 83 -9.09 1.84 -4.67
CA PHE A 83 -8.01 2.10 -3.71
C PHE A 83 -8.09 3.50 -3.09
N ILE A 84 -9.02 4.36 -3.54
CA ILE A 84 -9.26 5.67 -2.94
C ILE A 84 -10.25 5.52 -1.78
N PHE A 85 -9.79 5.77 -0.55
CA PHE A 85 -10.65 5.77 0.63
C PHE A 85 -10.08 6.63 1.76
N ASP A 86 -10.98 7.13 2.63
CA ASP A 86 -10.60 7.94 3.79
C ASP A 86 -9.64 7.17 4.70
N GLY A 87 -8.45 7.75 4.90
CA GLY A 87 -7.42 7.17 5.76
C GLY A 87 -6.50 6.17 5.07
N ALA A 88 -6.59 6.01 3.76
CA ALA A 88 -5.60 5.28 2.97
C ALA A 88 -4.18 5.83 3.18
N ASN A 89 -3.16 5.00 3.01
CA ASN A 89 -1.82 5.30 3.48
C ASN A 89 -1.11 6.43 2.73
N VAL A 90 -1.43 6.68 1.45
CA VAL A 90 -0.84 7.78 0.68
C VAL A 90 -1.82 8.94 0.58
N PRO A 91 -1.52 10.10 1.20
CA PRO A 91 -2.36 11.28 1.05
C PRO A 91 -2.40 11.78 -0.40
N LEU A 92 -3.50 12.43 -0.81
CA LEU A 92 -3.61 13.02 -2.15
C LEU A 92 -2.45 14.00 -2.43
N GLY A 93 -1.63 13.70 -3.45
CA GLY A 93 -0.45 14.50 -3.82
C GLY A 93 0.66 14.50 -2.77
N GLY A 94 0.63 13.54 -1.85
CA GLY A 94 1.55 13.43 -0.73
C GLY A 94 2.40 12.15 -0.75
N THR A 95 2.90 11.81 0.43
CA THR A 95 3.76 10.65 0.67
C THR A 95 3.29 9.98 1.94
N ASP A 96 3.21 8.64 1.94
CA ASP A 96 2.94 7.87 3.15
C ASP A 96 4.06 8.14 4.19
N PRO A 97 3.72 8.65 5.38
CA PRO A 97 4.72 8.98 6.40
C PRO A 97 5.42 7.74 6.98
N ILE A 98 4.88 6.54 6.81
CA ILE A 98 5.44 5.30 7.32
C ILE A 98 6.30 4.62 6.26
N SER A 99 5.72 4.34 5.09
CA SER A 99 6.41 3.56 4.05
C SER A 99 7.19 4.40 3.04
N GLY A 100 6.93 5.70 2.98
CA GLY A 100 7.44 6.56 1.92
C GLY A 100 6.76 6.34 0.57
N ALA A 101 5.65 5.60 0.51
CA ALA A 101 4.88 5.38 -0.71
C ALA A 101 4.35 6.68 -1.31
N THR A 102 4.39 6.80 -2.64
CA THR A 102 3.76 7.90 -3.40
C THR A 102 2.93 7.38 -4.56
N PHE A 103 2.08 8.24 -5.14
CA PHE A 103 1.47 8.00 -6.45
C PHE A 103 2.14 8.86 -7.51
N HIS A 104 2.48 8.25 -8.64
CA HIS A 104 3.09 8.89 -9.80
C HIS A 104 2.16 8.85 -11.01
N VAL A 105 2.49 9.65 -12.03
CA VAL A 105 1.71 9.75 -13.29
C VAL A 105 0.21 9.93 -13.02
N VAL A 106 -0.11 10.83 -12.09
CA VAL A 106 -1.47 11.04 -11.59
C VAL A 106 -2.30 11.93 -12.51
N ASP A 107 -3.62 11.78 -12.45
CA ASP A 107 -4.58 12.55 -13.23
C ASP A 107 -5.73 13.10 -12.35
N ALA A 108 -6.80 13.57 -12.98
CA ALA A 108 -7.96 14.12 -12.28
C ALA A 108 -8.85 13.06 -11.62
N LEU A 109 -8.63 11.76 -11.86
CA LEU A 109 -9.39 10.66 -11.28
C LEU A 109 -8.84 10.24 -9.92
N LEU A 110 -7.57 10.51 -9.62
CA LEU A 110 -7.04 10.45 -8.26
C LEU A 110 -7.59 11.62 -7.43
N THR A 111 -8.68 11.38 -6.72
CA THR A 111 -9.48 12.43 -6.06
C THR A 111 -9.32 12.49 -4.54
N GLY A 112 -8.56 11.58 -3.94
CA GLY A 112 -8.38 11.50 -2.50
C GLY A 112 -7.16 10.68 -2.11
N ASP A 113 -7.05 10.40 -0.81
CA ASP A 113 -6.03 9.49 -0.27
C ASP A 113 -6.23 8.10 -0.89
N ALA A 114 -5.13 7.44 -1.23
CA ALA A 114 -5.18 6.15 -1.90
C ALA A 114 -4.18 5.14 -1.32
N ALA A 115 -4.52 3.86 -1.43
CA ALA A 115 -3.72 2.78 -0.90
C ALA A 115 -2.64 2.33 -1.90
N CYS A 116 -1.38 2.39 -1.48
CA CYS A 116 -0.23 1.89 -2.24
C CYS A 116 0.70 1.08 -1.33
N ALA A 117 1.00 -0.16 -1.71
CA ALA A 117 1.80 -1.08 -0.90
C ALA A 117 3.17 -1.40 -1.50
N THR A 118 3.54 -0.79 -2.62
CA THR A 118 4.83 -0.99 -3.32
C THR A 118 6.05 -1.14 -2.40
N PRO A 119 6.30 -0.27 -1.39
CA PRO A 119 7.50 -0.38 -0.54
C PRO A 119 7.62 -1.68 0.28
N TYR A 120 6.53 -2.43 0.44
CA TYR A 120 6.51 -3.70 1.16
C TYR A 120 6.87 -4.91 0.28
N PHE A 121 6.87 -4.72 -1.04
CA PHE A 121 7.14 -5.76 -2.02
C PHE A 121 8.36 -5.43 -2.89
N SER A 122 8.82 -4.18 -2.90
CA SER A 122 9.85 -3.73 -3.83
C SER A 122 10.96 -2.95 -3.15
N SER A 123 12.19 -3.26 -3.55
CA SER A 123 13.42 -2.68 -3.01
C SER A 123 14.01 -1.68 -3.99
N GLY A 124 14.89 -0.82 -3.48
CA GLY A 124 15.54 0.23 -4.26
C GLY A 124 14.67 1.47 -4.40
N SER A 125 14.69 2.07 -5.59
CA SER A 125 14.02 3.36 -5.88
C SER A 125 12.51 3.23 -6.13
N TRP A 126 11.96 2.03 -5.99
CA TRP A 126 10.57 1.72 -6.30
C TRP A 126 9.72 1.82 -5.04
N ASN A 127 9.33 3.06 -4.72
CA ASN A 127 8.48 3.40 -3.59
C ASN A 127 7.18 4.08 -4.04
N HIS A 128 6.67 3.76 -5.23
CA HIS A 128 5.49 4.39 -5.79
C HIS A 128 4.57 3.39 -6.47
N CYS A 129 3.32 3.80 -6.65
CA CYS A 129 2.36 3.19 -7.57
C CYS A 129 2.14 4.17 -8.72
N ASP A 130 2.31 3.76 -9.97
CA ASP A 130 2.05 4.61 -11.14
C ASP A 130 0.56 4.55 -11.48
N TRP A 131 -0.16 5.60 -11.09
CA TRP A 131 -1.60 5.73 -11.31
C TRP A 131 -1.98 5.63 -12.80
N GLY A 132 -1.13 6.19 -13.66
CA GLY A 132 -1.30 6.20 -15.11
C GLY A 132 -1.15 4.86 -15.80
N ASP A 133 -0.44 3.91 -15.17
CA ASP A 133 -0.19 2.58 -15.72
C ASP A 133 -1.20 1.54 -15.22
N ALA A 134 -2.17 1.99 -14.42
CA ALA A 134 -3.29 1.20 -13.94
C ALA A 134 -4.51 1.29 -14.88
N PRO A 135 -5.43 0.31 -14.86
CA PRO A 135 -6.59 0.31 -15.74
C PRO A 135 -7.53 1.51 -15.47
N GLY A 136 -7.97 2.24 -16.50
CA GLY A 136 -9.00 3.29 -16.36
C GLY A 136 -8.54 4.76 -16.36
N ASN A 137 -7.23 5.08 -16.37
CA ASN A 137 -6.76 6.43 -16.02
C ASN A 137 -6.23 7.30 -17.18
N LEU A 138 -5.18 6.91 -17.92
CA LEU A 138 -4.45 7.86 -18.80
C LEU A 138 -4.35 7.54 -20.31
N GLY A 139 -5.15 6.61 -20.86
CA GLY A 139 -5.12 6.30 -22.31
C GLY A 139 -5.93 5.06 -22.71
N PRO A 140 -5.68 4.39 -23.86
CA PRO A 140 -6.18 3.04 -24.07
C PRO A 140 -5.49 2.12 -23.06
N GLU A 141 -6.08 1.98 -21.87
CA GLU A 141 -5.36 1.47 -20.71
C GLU A 141 -4.98 0.01 -20.87
N GLY A 142 -3.76 -0.29 -20.42
CA GLY A 142 -3.33 -1.65 -20.20
C GLY A 142 -4.12 -2.25 -19.03
N PRO A 143 -4.52 -3.52 -19.11
CA PRO A 143 -5.10 -4.22 -17.99
C PRO A 143 -4.02 -4.45 -16.90
N TRP A 144 -4.42 -4.81 -15.68
CA TRP A 144 -3.47 -5.16 -14.62
C TRP A 144 -2.48 -6.21 -15.12
N TRP A 145 -1.25 -6.18 -14.62
CA TRP A 145 -0.28 -7.21 -14.94
C TRP A 145 -0.86 -8.61 -14.70
N GLY A 146 -0.67 -9.51 -15.68
CA GLY A 146 -1.22 -10.86 -15.67
C GLY A 146 -2.54 -11.01 -16.43
N GLN A 147 -3.15 -9.91 -16.88
CA GLN A 147 -4.32 -9.93 -17.76
C GLN A 147 -3.94 -9.84 -19.25
N PRO A 148 -4.78 -10.36 -20.17
CA PRO A 148 -4.53 -10.29 -21.61
C PRO A 148 -4.43 -8.85 -22.12
N GLY A 149 -3.28 -8.50 -22.70
CA GLY A 149 -3.01 -7.15 -23.19
C GLY A 149 -2.21 -6.27 -22.22
N ALA A 150 -1.82 -6.78 -21.05
CA ALA A 150 -0.95 -6.07 -20.12
C ALA A 150 0.42 -5.77 -20.75
N GLU A 151 0.86 -4.53 -20.64
CA GLU A 151 2.17 -4.08 -21.08
C GLU A 151 3.25 -4.39 -20.02
N THR A 152 4.53 -4.29 -20.38
CA THR A 152 5.64 -4.62 -19.45
C THR A 152 5.81 -3.63 -18.30
N TYR A 153 5.12 -2.49 -18.38
CA TYR A 153 5.05 -1.46 -17.35
C TYR A 153 3.70 -1.46 -16.61
N ALA A 154 2.80 -2.40 -16.92
CA ALA A 154 1.51 -2.46 -16.27
C ALA A 154 1.66 -2.67 -14.75
N GLU A 155 0.75 -2.04 -14.02
CA GLU A 155 0.69 -2.16 -12.57
C GLU A 155 0.32 -3.56 -12.10
N LEU A 156 0.82 -3.98 -10.94
CA LEU A 156 0.57 -5.32 -10.39
C LEU A 156 -0.29 -5.26 -9.11
N LEU A 157 -1.19 -6.24 -9.01
CA LEU A 157 -1.91 -6.55 -7.78
C LEU A 157 -1.39 -7.85 -7.14
N VAL A 158 -1.25 -7.80 -5.83
CA VAL A 158 -1.05 -8.99 -4.99
C VAL A 158 -2.27 -9.20 -4.10
N VAL A 159 -2.52 -10.45 -3.75
CA VAL A 159 -3.70 -10.84 -2.99
C VAL A 159 -3.35 -11.76 -1.83
N ARG A 160 -4.20 -11.74 -0.82
CA ARG A 160 -4.34 -12.82 0.16
C ARG A 160 -5.82 -13.08 0.41
N VAL A 161 -6.12 -14.24 1.00
CA VAL A 161 -7.47 -14.48 1.52
C VAL A 161 -7.74 -13.47 2.62
N ALA A 162 -8.83 -12.72 2.50
CA ALA A 162 -9.25 -11.81 3.54
C ALA A 162 -9.53 -12.64 4.79
N ALA A 163 -8.88 -12.32 5.91
CA ALA A 163 -9.26 -12.93 7.17
C ALA A 163 -10.70 -12.52 7.46
N ASP A 164 -11.59 -13.48 7.74
CA ASP A 164 -12.93 -13.18 8.20
C ASP A 164 -12.81 -12.28 9.43
N ILE A 165 -13.05 -10.97 9.29
CA ILE A 165 -13.16 -10.09 10.46
C ILE A 165 -14.39 -10.61 11.20
N PRO A 166 -14.26 -11.23 12.39
CA PRO A 166 -15.43 -11.52 13.18
C PRO A 166 -15.92 -10.15 13.62
N VAL A 167 -17.02 -9.67 13.04
CA VAL A 167 -17.70 -8.49 13.56
C VAL A 167 -17.86 -8.72 15.06
N PRO A 168 -17.31 -7.86 15.93
CA PRO A 168 -17.34 -8.11 17.35
C PRO A 168 -18.79 -8.37 17.77
N ALA A 169 -19.01 -9.46 18.52
CA ALA A 169 -20.30 -9.83 19.10
C ALA A 169 -20.95 -8.68 19.92
N GLY A 170 -20.23 -7.58 20.15
CA GLY A 170 -20.72 -6.33 20.72
C GLY A 170 -21.90 -5.68 19.99
N LEU A 171 -22.03 -5.79 18.66
CA LEU A 171 -23.23 -5.28 17.97
C LEU A 171 -24.47 -6.13 18.26
N GLY A 172 -24.31 -7.45 18.35
CA GLY A 172 -25.39 -8.36 18.78
C GLY A 172 -25.81 -8.14 20.24
N LEU A 173 -24.85 -7.84 21.12
CA LEU A 173 -25.10 -7.50 22.53
C LEU A 173 -25.73 -6.12 22.72
N LEU A 174 -25.41 -5.13 21.89
CA LEU A 174 -26.02 -3.80 21.96
C LEU A 174 -27.50 -3.84 21.56
N ILE A 175 -27.85 -4.60 20.51
CA ILE A 175 -29.24 -4.76 20.04
C ILE A 175 -30.07 -5.55 21.07
N THR A 176 -29.54 -6.65 21.61
CA THR A 176 -30.23 -7.43 22.65
C THR A 176 -30.33 -6.68 23.98
N GLY A 177 -29.30 -5.91 24.35
CA GLY A 177 -29.29 -5.08 25.57
C GLY A 177 -30.30 -3.95 25.53
N LEU A 178 -30.42 -3.22 24.41
CA LEU A 178 -31.41 -2.15 24.25
C LEU A 178 -32.85 -2.70 24.19
N GLY A 179 -33.06 -3.86 23.55
CA GLY A 179 -34.36 -4.53 23.51
C GLY A 179 -34.87 -4.96 24.90
N ALA A 180 -33.97 -5.47 25.76
CA ALA A 180 -34.31 -5.87 27.13
C ALA A 180 -34.73 -4.66 28.01
N LEU A 181 -34.07 -3.51 27.85
CA LEU A 181 -34.37 -2.29 28.61
C LEU A 181 -35.74 -1.69 28.24
N VAL A 182 -36.10 -1.71 26.96
CA VAL A 182 -37.44 -1.25 26.50
C VAL A 182 -38.53 -2.20 27.00
N GLY A 183 -38.32 -3.51 26.93
CA GLY A 183 -39.27 -4.51 27.43
C GLY A 183 -39.52 -4.41 28.94
N MET A 184 -38.49 -4.12 29.74
CA MET A 184 -38.63 -3.93 31.20
C MET A 184 -39.40 -2.65 31.56
N LYS A 185 -39.31 -1.60 30.73
CA LYS A 185 -40.06 -0.35 30.95
C LYS A 185 -41.56 -0.51 30.69
N HIS A 186 -41.96 -1.38 29.77
CA HIS A 186 -43.37 -1.65 29.47
C HIS A 186 -44.06 -2.54 30.52
N ARG A 187 -43.35 -3.50 31.14
CA ARG A 187 -43.95 -4.33 32.21
C ARG A 187 -44.29 -3.55 33.48
N ARG A 188 -43.58 -2.45 33.77
CA ARG A 188 -43.80 -1.63 34.99
C ARG A 188 -45.01 -0.70 34.93
N LYS A 189 -45.62 -0.50 33.76
CA LYS A 189 -46.85 0.30 33.61
C LYS A 189 -48.14 -0.53 33.59
N ALA A 190 -48.03 -1.87 33.61
CA ALA A 190 -49.15 -2.79 33.54
C ALA A 190 -49.39 -3.56 34.86
N SER A 191 -48.85 -3.08 35.98
CA SER A 191 -49.14 -3.55 37.34
C SER A 191 -49.55 -2.38 38.22
#